data_AF-A0AA43V272-F1
#
_entry.id   AF-A0AA43V272-F1
#
_cell.length_a   1.000
_cell.length_b   1.000
_cell.length_c   1.000
_cell.angle_alpha   90.00
_cell.angle_beta   90.00
_cell.angle_gamma   90.00
#
_symmetry.space_group_name_H-M   'P 1'
#
loop_
_entity.id
_entity.type
_entity.pdbx_description
1 polymer ?
#
loop_
_entity_poly.entity_id
_entity_poly.type
_entity_poly.pdbx_seq_one_letter_code
_entity_poly.pdbx_strand_id
1 'polypeptide(L)'
;AIIPLLIYFYVPFFKKLKVTSAYEYLEARFGPSIRVIGSLLFVVYHLGRVAIVIYLPTLAITSVSDMNPYIVASLVGLLCILYTFLGGFEGVVWSDFIQGVILLGGALVIIILGVMNIKGGFGTVFADAIEHKKLISADNWKLNTAAAAIPIIFLGNIFNNLYQYTASQDVVQRYQASDSLKETNKSLWTNGILALISAPLFYGMGTMLYSFYAHEAVLPKGFNTS
;
A
#
# COMPACT_ATOMS: atom_id res chain seq x y z
N ALA A 1 9.20 -9.76 8.88
CA ALA A 1 10.53 -10.37 8.65
C ALA A 1 11.64 -9.34 8.48
N ILE A 2 11.50 -8.32 7.62
CA ILE A 2 12.60 -7.38 7.32
C ILE A 2 12.83 -6.28 8.37
N ILE A 3 11.82 -5.93 9.18
CA ILE A 3 11.89 -4.80 10.13
C ILE A 3 13.08 -4.86 11.09
N PRO A 4 13.39 -6.00 11.75
CA PRO A 4 14.59 -6.09 12.61
C PRO A 4 15.89 -5.78 11.86
N LEU A 5 16.03 -6.24 10.60
CA LEU A 5 17.20 -5.95 9.77
C LEU A 5 17.30 -4.45 9.46
N LEU A 6 16.17 -3.81 9.16
CA LEU A 6 16.13 -2.36 8.91
C LEU A 6 16.56 -1.57 10.14
N ILE A 7 15.99 -1.90 11.31
CA ILE A 7 16.28 -1.24 12.58
C ILE A 7 17.75 -1.40 12.97
N TYR A 8 18.32 -2.58 12.75
CA TYR A 8 19.70 -2.86 13.19
C TYR A 8 20.75 -2.30 12.22
N PHE A 9 20.53 -2.40 10.91
CA PHE A 9 21.55 -2.06 9.91
C PHE A 9 21.30 -0.72 9.20
N TYR A 10 20.08 -0.48 8.73
CA TYR A 10 19.80 0.61 7.78
C TYR A 10 19.42 1.92 8.48
N VAL A 11 18.56 1.87 9.49
CA VAL A 11 18.13 3.07 10.23
C VAL A 11 19.31 3.79 10.89
N PRO A 12 20.22 3.11 11.63
CA PRO A 12 21.37 3.79 12.23
C PRO A 12 22.31 4.37 11.20
N PHE A 13 22.44 3.70 10.05
CA PHE A 13 23.25 4.17 8.93
C PHE A 13 22.71 5.48 8.36
N PHE A 14 21.43 5.53 7.96
CA PHE A 14 20.83 6.74 7.40
C PHE A 14 20.78 7.88 8.42
N LYS A 15 20.45 7.60 9.69
CA LYS A 15 20.44 8.63 10.74
C LYS A 15 21.80 9.27 11.00
N LYS A 16 22.90 8.52 10.83
CA LYS A 16 24.26 9.05 10.96
C LYS A 16 24.66 9.94 9.79
N LEU A 17 24.15 9.67 8.59
CA LEU A 17 24.49 10.42 7.38
C LEU A 17 23.98 11.87 7.40
N LYS A 18 22.90 12.18 8.13
CA LYS A 18 22.28 13.52 8.20
C LYS A 18 22.04 14.15 6.81
N VAL A 19 21.67 13.31 5.84
CA VAL A 19 21.42 13.69 4.45
C VAL A 19 19.96 14.07 4.25
N THR A 20 19.69 14.99 3.32
CA THR A 20 18.30 15.31 2.94
C THR A 20 17.75 14.27 1.96
N SER A 21 18.61 13.79 1.04
CA SER A 21 18.32 12.74 0.07
C SER A 21 19.09 11.46 0.36
N ALA A 22 18.45 10.31 0.24
CA ALA A 22 19.09 9.00 0.27
C ALA A 22 20.24 8.90 -0.74
N TYR A 23 20.13 9.59 -1.87
CA TYR A 23 21.11 9.54 -2.95
C TYR A 23 22.37 10.38 -2.70
N GLU A 24 22.38 11.25 -1.67
CA GLU A 24 23.61 11.91 -1.21
C GLU A 24 24.65 10.89 -0.73
N TYR A 25 24.20 9.76 -0.19
CA TYR A 25 25.11 8.66 0.12
C TYR A 25 25.81 8.12 -1.14
N LEU A 26 25.09 8.02 -2.26
CA LEU A 26 25.68 7.54 -3.51
C LEU A 26 26.75 8.50 -4.02
N GLU A 27 26.57 9.81 -3.84
CA GLU A 27 27.61 10.79 -4.16
C GLU A 27 28.83 10.62 -3.27
N ALA A 28 28.63 10.53 -1.94
CA ALA A 28 29.75 10.35 -1.01
C ALA A 28 30.54 9.06 -1.27
N ARG A 29 29.89 8.01 -1.77
CA ARG A 29 30.50 6.69 -1.99
C ARG A 29 31.08 6.49 -3.39
N PHE A 30 30.42 7.03 -4.42
CA PHE A 30 30.69 6.72 -5.83
C PHE A 30 30.80 7.96 -6.73
N GLY A 31 30.54 9.15 -6.22
CA GLY A 31 30.63 10.42 -6.94
C GLY A 31 29.29 10.96 -7.47
N PRO A 32 29.27 12.23 -7.89
CA PRO A 32 28.04 12.98 -8.17
C PRO A 32 27.20 12.39 -9.31
N SER A 33 27.82 11.77 -10.32
CA SER A 33 27.11 11.15 -11.44
C SER A 33 26.12 10.07 -10.98
N ILE A 34 26.51 9.26 -9.98
CA ILE A 34 25.65 8.18 -9.48
C ILE A 34 24.48 8.73 -8.65
N ARG A 35 24.68 9.83 -7.91
CA ARG A 35 23.59 10.54 -7.23
C ARG A 35 22.55 11.05 -8.21
N VAL A 36 22.98 11.66 -9.31
CA VAL A 36 22.08 12.19 -10.34
C VAL A 36 21.28 11.05 -10.99
N ILE A 37 21.94 9.96 -11.38
CA ILE A 37 21.28 8.79 -11.97
C ILE A 37 20.25 8.21 -10.99
N GLY A 38 20.64 7.96 -9.73
CA GLY A 38 19.73 7.41 -8.71
C GLY A 38 18.52 8.32 -8.44
N SER A 39 18.76 9.62 -8.34
CA SER A 39 17.70 10.62 -8.13
C SER A 39 16.73 10.69 -9.31
N LEU A 40 17.23 10.67 -10.54
CA LEU A 40 16.38 10.69 -11.74
C LEU A 40 15.53 9.43 -11.86
N LEU A 41 16.12 8.25 -11.63
CA LEU A 41 15.38 6.99 -11.65
C LEU A 41 14.25 6.99 -10.61
N PHE A 42 14.50 7.51 -9.41
CA PHE A 42 13.48 7.66 -8.38
C PHE A 42 12.34 8.58 -8.80
N VAL A 43 12.67 9.75 -9.37
CA VAL A 43 11.68 10.73 -9.82
C VAL A 43 10.82 10.15 -10.95
N VAL A 44 11.44 9.53 -11.96
CA VAL A 44 10.71 8.91 -13.08
C VAL A 44 9.79 7.80 -12.60
N TYR A 45 10.27 6.93 -11.69
CA TYR A 45 9.44 5.90 -11.08
C TYR A 45 8.25 6.49 -10.32
N HIS A 46 8.47 7.54 -9.52
CA HIS A 46 7.41 8.17 -8.74
C HIS A 46 6.39 8.94 -9.59
N LEU A 47 6.80 9.53 -10.71
CA LEU A 47 5.85 10.13 -11.66
C LEU A 47 4.86 9.08 -12.19
N GLY A 48 5.36 7.91 -12.61
CA GLY A 48 4.50 6.80 -13.02
C GLY A 48 3.60 6.29 -11.89
N ARG A 49 4.15 6.15 -10.69
CA ARG A 49 3.39 5.74 -9.50
C ARG A 49 2.25 6.71 -9.18
N VAL A 50 2.51 8.01 -9.18
CA VAL A 50 1.49 9.04 -8.89
C VAL A 50 0.37 9.01 -9.95
N ALA A 51 0.71 8.81 -11.23
CA ALA A 51 -0.29 8.67 -12.28
C ALA A 51 -1.24 7.48 -12.02
N ILE A 52 -0.71 6.32 -11.61
CA ILE A 52 -1.52 5.15 -11.25
C ILE A 52 -2.37 5.42 -10.00
N VAL A 53 -1.81 6.07 -8.99
CA VAL A 53 -2.51 6.41 -7.73
C VAL A 53 -3.67 7.37 -7.96
N ILE A 54 -3.60 8.28 -8.93
CA ILE A 54 -4.73 9.14 -9.33
C ILE A 54 -5.74 8.38 -10.20
N TYR A 55 -5.23 7.53 -11.10
CA TYR A 55 -6.06 6.79 -12.05
C TYR A 55 -7.01 5.78 -11.38
N LEU A 56 -6.54 4.97 -10.43
CA LEU A 56 -7.35 3.90 -9.83
C LEU A 56 -8.60 4.42 -9.08
N PRO A 57 -8.50 5.45 -8.21
CA PRO A 57 -9.68 6.05 -7.58
C PRO A 57 -10.59 6.76 -8.59
N THR A 58 -10.02 7.40 -9.63
CA THR A 58 -10.82 8.01 -10.70
C THR A 58 -11.69 6.96 -11.37
N LEU A 59 -11.09 5.82 -11.77
CA LEU A 59 -11.81 4.70 -12.35
C LEU A 59 -12.91 4.17 -11.42
N ALA A 60 -12.62 4.05 -10.12
CA ALA A 60 -13.59 3.59 -9.12
C ALA A 60 -14.76 4.57 -8.91
N ILE A 61 -14.53 5.89 -8.95
CA ILE A 61 -15.60 6.89 -8.82
C ILE A 61 -16.46 6.89 -10.08
N THR A 62 -15.85 6.86 -11.27
CA THR A 62 -16.58 6.89 -12.54
C THR A 62 -17.30 5.58 -12.86
N SER A 63 -17.01 4.49 -12.15
CA SER A 63 -17.77 3.23 -12.31
C SER A 63 -19.10 3.25 -11.55
N VAL A 64 -19.25 4.14 -10.58
CA VAL A 64 -20.46 4.30 -9.75
C VAL A 64 -21.13 5.66 -9.90
N SER A 65 -20.59 6.52 -10.78
CA SER A 65 -21.12 7.86 -11.06
C SER A 65 -20.92 8.24 -12.52
N ASP A 66 -21.78 9.11 -13.04
CA ASP A 66 -21.66 9.65 -14.40
C ASP A 66 -20.68 10.85 -14.49
N MET A 67 -19.76 10.97 -13.53
CA MET A 67 -18.80 12.07 -13.50
C MET A 67 -17.77 11.93 -14.62
N ASN A 68 -17.38 13.06 -15.22
CA ASN A 68 -16.32 13.07 -16.22
C ASN A 68 -14.97 12.66 -15.56
N PRO A 69 -14.27 11.62 -16.04
CA PRO A 69 -13.03 11.13 -15.45
C PRO A 69 -11.92 12.20 -15.42
N TYR A 70 -11.87 13.10 -16.41
CA TYR A 70 -10.90 14.19 -16.43
C TYR A 70 -11.14 15.19 -15.29
N ILE A 71 -12.41 15.45 -14.94
CA ILE A 71 -12.76 16.33 -13.82
C ILE A 71 -12.36 15.66 -12.50
N VAL A 72 -12.70 14.39 -12.31
CA VAL A 72 -12.36 13.64 -11.09
C VAL A 72 -10.85 13.58 -10.90
N ALA A 73 -10.09 13.19 -11.93
CA ALA A 73 -8.63 13.12 -11.87
C ALA A 73 -8.00 14.49 -11.59
N SER A 74 -8.51 15.56 -12.22
CA SER A 74 -8.01 16.92 -12.00
C SER A 74 -8.28 17.39 -10.57
N LEU A 75 -9.47 17.11 -10.02
CA LEU A 75 -9.80 17.47 -8.65
C LEU A 75 -8.93 16.73 -7.64
N VAL A 76 -8.79 15.40 -7.77
CA VAL A 76 -7.93 14.59 -6.90
C VAL A 76 -6.49 15.09 -6.96
N GLY A 77 -5.95 15.29 -8.16
CA GLY A 77 -4.58 15.76 -8.37
C GLY A 77 -4.35 17.17 -7.83
N LEU A 78 -5.25 18.11 -8.13
CA LEU A 78 -5.13 19.50 -7.68
C LEU A 78 -5.23 19.61 -6.16
N LEU A 79 -6.18 18.92 -5.53
CA LEU A 79 -6.30 18.90 -4.07
C LEU A 79 -5.04 18.30 -3.44
N CYS A 80 -4.52 17.21 -4.00
CA CYS A 80 -3.27 16.59 -3.57
C CYS A 80 -2.09 17.56 -3.63
N ILE A 81 -1.94 18.28 -4.75
CA ILE A 81 -0.90 19.30 -4.92
C ILE A 81 -1.07 20.42 -3.89
N LEU A 82 -2.29 20.93 -3.71
CA LEU A 82 -2.56 22.06 -2.81
C LEU A 82 -2.22 21.74 -1.37
N TYR A 83 -2.73 20.65 -0.80
CA TYR A 83 -2.44 20.34 0.60
C TYR A 83 -0.97 19.93 0.81
N THR A 84 -0.34 19.29 -0.18
CA THR A 84 1.08 18.92 -0.10
C THR A 84 1.98 20.15 -0.16
N PHE A 85 1.67 21.09 -1.06
CA PHE A 85 2.41 22.33 -1.21
C PHE A 85 2.28 23.24 0.01
N LEU A 86 1.06 23.40 0.54
CA LEU A 86 0.79 24.26 1.69
C LEU A 86 1.26 23.65 3.02
N GLY A 87 1.08 22.34 3.20
CA GLY A 87 1.38 21.65 4.46
C GLY A 87 2.83 21.18 4.59
N GLY A 88 3.58 21.11 3.49
CA GLY A 88 4.92 20.53 3.47
C GLY A 88 4.93 19.08 3.96
N PHE A 89 6.10 18.61 4.41
CA PHE A 89 6.25 17.22 4.85
C PHE A 89 5.37 16.86 6.06
N GLU A 90 5.24 17.77 7.04
CA GLU A 90 4.41 17.53 8.22
C GLU A 90 2.92 17.40 7.84
N GLY A 91 2.43 18.28 6.96
CA GLY A 91 1.07 18.19 6.44
C GLY A 91 0.81 16.87 5.72
N VAL A 92 1.77 16.39 4.93
CA VAL A 92 1.68 15.08 4.24
C VAL A 92 1.56 13.93 5.25
N VAL A 93 2.35 13.93 6.32
CA VAL A 93 2.29 12.87 7.34
C VAL A 93 0.94 12.85 8.07
N TRP A 94 0.39 14.01 8.40
CA TRP A 94 -0.93 14.11 9.02
C TRP A 94 -2.06 13.71 8.05
N SER A 95 -1.99 14.12 6.79
CA SER A 95 -2.98 13.70 5.79
C SER A 95 -2.93 12.19 5.57
N ASP A 96 -1.75 11.58 5.51
CA ASP A 96 -1.58 10.13 5.38
C ASP A 96 -2.19 9.38 6.56
N PHE A 97 -2.02 9.90 7.79
CA PHE A 97 -2.63 9.30 8.97
C PHE A 97 -4.15 9.31 8.88
N ILE A 98 -4.76 10.46 8.54
CA ILE A 98 -6.21 10.59 8.40
C ILE A 98 -6.72 9.68 7.28
N GLN A 99 -6.07 9.67 6.13
CA GLN A 99 -6.42 8.80 5.00
C GLN A 99 -6.31 7.32 5.38
N GLY A 100 -5.28 6.93 6.12
CA GLY A 100 -5.12 5.57 6.63
C GLY A 100 -6.26 5.15 7.58
N VAL A 101 -6.69 6.04 8.48
CA VAL A 101 -7.83 5.79 9.38
C VAL A 101 -9.13 5.65 8.59
N ILE A 102 -9.40 6.56 7.65
CA ILE A 102 -10.60 6.51 6.79
C ILE A 102 -10.60 5.23 5.96
N LEU A 103 -9.46 4.86 5.39
CA LEU A 103 -9.30 3.68 4.55
C LEU A 103 -9.58 2.39 5.32
N LEU A 104 -8.97 2.21 6.50
CA LEU A 104 -9.18 1.02 7.33
C LEU A 104 -10.59 0.98 7.91
N GLY A 105 -11.11 2.13 8.35
CA GLY A 105 -12.48 2.26 8.85
C GLY A 105 -13.51 1.92 7.78
N GLY A 106 -13.33 2.43 6.55
CA GLY A 106 -14.20 2.15 5.41
C GLY A 106 -14.22 0.66 5.05
N ALA A 107 -13.06 0.01 4.99
CA ALA A 107 -12.97 -1.43 4.74
C ALA A 107 -13.71 -2.24 5.82
N LEU A 108 -13.56 -1.86 7.09
CA LEU A 108 -14.27 -2.50 8.20
C LEU A 108 -15.79 -2.31 8.12
N VAL A 109 -16.25 -1.09 7.82
CA VAL A 109 -17.68 -0.80 7.63
C VAL A 109 -18.26 -1.65 6.50
N ILE A 110 -17.57 -1.75 5.36
CA ILE A 110 -17.99 -2.58 4.23
C ILE A 110 -18.14 -4.05 4.65
N ILE A 111 -17.15 -4.60 5.37
CA ILE A 111 -17.22 -5.97 5.92
C ILE A 111 -18.43 -6.16 6.82
N ILE A 112 -18.63 -5.26 7.78
CA ILE A 112 -19.74 -5.37 8.75
C ILE A 112 -21.09 -5.32 8.03
N LEU A 113 -21.29 -4.34 7.14
CA LEU A 113 -22.53 -4.18 6.40
C LEU A 113 -22.81 -5.39 5.51
N GLY A 114 -21.81 -5.89 4.78
CA GLY A 114 -22.02 -7.06 3.93
C GLY A 114 -22.34 -8.32 4.74
N VAL A 115 -21.64 -8.56 5.85
CA VAL A 115 -21.94 -9.68 6.77
C VAL A 115 -23.36 -9.56 7.35
N MET A 116 -23.83 -8.37 7.70
CA MET A 116 -25.19 -8.17 8.22
C MET A 116 -26.29 -8.45 7.18
N ASN A 117 -25.99 -8.32 5.89
CA ASN A 117 -26.97 -8.52 4.82
C ASN A 117 -27.00 -9.96 4.28
N ILE A 118 -25.98 -10.78 4.56
CA ILE A 118 -25.94 -12.19 4.14
C ILE A 118 -26.69 -13.05 5.15
N LYS A 119 -27.62 -13.88 4.68
CA LYS A 119 -28.24 -14.92 5.54
C LYS A 119 -27.17 -15.87 6.09
N GLY A 120 -27.14 -16.03 7.42
CA GLY A 120 -26.12 -16.80 8.14
C GLY A 120 -24.85 -16.00 8.48
N GLY A 121 -24.75 -14.76 8.03
CA GLY A 121 -23.73 -13.79 8.41
C GLY A 121 -22.31 -14.28 8.21
N PHE A 122 -21.46 -14.09 9.22
CA PHE A 122 -20.04 -14.44 9.15
C PHE A 122 -19.82 -15.94 8.93
N GLY A 123 -20.73 -16.79 9.42
CA GLY A 123 -20.65 -18.24 9.22
C GLY A 123 -20.70 -18.62 7.74
N THR A 124 -21.59 -18.00 6.97
CA THR A 124 -21.70 -18.18 5.52
C THR A 124 -20.44 -17.71 4.81
N VAL A 125 -19.96 -16.49 5.12
CA VAL A 125 -18.73 -15.96 4.53
C VAL A 125 -17.52 -16.87 4.78
N PHE A 126 -17.41 -17.42 5.99
CA PHE A 126 -16.33 -18.33 6.34
C PHE A 126 -16.44 -19.68 5.63
N ALA A 127 -17.66 -20.23 5.51
CA ALA A 127 -17.91 -21.45 4.75
C ALA A 127 -17.53 -21.27 3.27
N ASP A 128 -17.98 -20.17 2.65
CA ASP A 128 -17.64 -19.84 1.26
C ASP A 128 -16.14 -19.68 1.05
N ALA A 129 -15.45 -19.06 2.02
CA ALA A 129 -14.01 -18.87 1.97
C ALA A 129 -13.25 -20.21 1.91
N ILE A 130 -13.73 -21.22 2.63
CA ILE A 130 -13.16 -22.57 2.63
C ILE A 130 -13.55 -23.31 1.35
N GLU A 131 -14.83 -23.37 1.03
CA GLU A 131 -15.37 -24.11 -0.11
C GLU A 131 -14.75 -23.65 -1.43
N HIS A 132 -14.61 -22.33 -1.61
CA HIS A 132 -14.10 -21.72 -2.83
C HIS A 132 -12.59 -21.43 -2.78
N LYS A 133 -11.86 -22.06 -1.84
CA LYS A 133 -10.39 -21.96 -1.70
C LYS A 133 -9.86 -20.52 -1.70
N LYS A 134 -10.55 -19.62 -1.00
CA LYS A 134 -10.16 -18.19 -0.89
C LYS A 134 -9.15 -17.94 0.24
N LEU A 135 -8.93 -18.94 1.07
CA LEU A 135 -7.89 -18.94 2.09
C LEU A 135 -6.61 -19.60 1.55
N ILE A 136 -5.49 -19.31 2.19
CA ILE A 136 -4.21 -19.96 1.88
C ILE A 136 -4.36 -21.47 2.08
N SER A 137 -3.99 -22.24 1.08
CA SER A 137 -4.04 -23.70 1.04
C SER A 137 -2.69 -24.30 0.67
N ALA A 138 -2.55 -25.62 0.80
CA ALA A 138 -1.35 -26.35 0.39
C ALA A 138 -1.02 -26.17 -1.11
N ASP A 139 -2.03 -25.94 -1.95
CA ASP A 139 -1.83 -25.72 -3.39
C ASP A 139 -1.04 -24.44 -3.67
N ASN A 140 -1.16 -23.41 -2.82
CA ASN A 140 -0.44 -22.15 -2.97
C ASN A 140 1.07 -22.26 -2.70
N TRP A 141 1.54 -23.39 -2.13
CA TRP A 141 2.96 -23.66 -1.87
C TRP A 141 3.65 -24.40 -3.01
N LYS A 142 2.88 -24.91 -3.99
CA LYS A 142 3.44 -25.62 -5.14
C LYS A 142 4.06 -24.61 -6.10
N LEU A 143 5.32 -24.82 -6.43
CA LEU A 143 6.05 -24.07 -7.47
C LEU A 143 5.61 -24.56 -8.86
N ASN A 144 4.36 -24.31 -9.24
CA ASN A 144 3.91 -24.47 -10.62
C ASN A 144 4.21 -23.19 -11.43
N THR A 145 3.91 -23.21 -12.72
CA THR A 145 4.22 -22.13 -13.68
C THR A 145 3.44 -20.83 -13.47
N ALA A 146 2.63 -20.68 -12.42
CA ALA A 146 1.91 -19.46 -12.12
C ALA A 146 2.67 -18.56 -11.14
N ALA A 147 2.70 -17.25 -11.42
CA ALA A 147 3.24 -16.18 -10.59
C ALA A 147 2.58 -16.03 -9.20
N ALA A 148 1.63 -16.91 -8.85
CA ALA A 148 0.84 -16.87 -7.62
C ALA A 148 1.36 -17.79 -6.50
N ALA A 149 2.47 -18.52 -6.70
CA ALA A 149 3.02 -19.38 -5.66
C ALA A 149 3.59 -18.55 -4.49
N ILE A 150 3.22 -18.90 -3.26
CA ILE A 150 3.63 -18.19 -2.03
C ILE A 150 5.14 -18.00 -1.93
N PRO A 151 6.00 -19.00 -2.22
CA PRO A 151 7.44 -18.79 -2.14
C PRO A 151 7.95 -17.73 -3.14
N ILE A 152 7.38 -17.65 -4.35
CA ILE A 152 7.75 -16.66 -5.37
C ILE A 152 7.30 -15.27 -4.93
N ILE A 153 6.05 -15.12 -4.48
CA ILE A 153 5.52 -13.86 -3.95
C ILE A 153 6.33 -13.40 -2.74
N PHE A 154 6.69 -14.32 -1.84
CA PHE A 154 7.47 -14.02 -0.63
C PHE A 154 8.87 -13.54 -1.00
N LEU A 155 9.55 -14.22 -1.93
CA LEU A 155 10.86 -13.80 -2.42
C LEU A 155 10.80 -12.43 -3.09
N GLY A 156 9.83 -12.20 -3.99
CA GLY A 156 9.61 -10.90 -4.62
C GLY A 156 9.35 -9.80 -3.59
N ASN A 157 8.59 -10.10 -2.54
CA ASN A 157 8.35 -9.17 -1.44
C ASN A 157 9.63 -8.84 -0.65
N ILE A 158 10.57 -9.76 -0.48
CA ILE A 158 11.86 -9.44 0.17
C ILE A 158 12.61 -8.36 -0.62
N PHE A 159 12.74 -8.53 -1.93
CA PHE A 159 13.43 -7.55 -2.78
C PHE A 159 12.67 -6.22 -2.86
N ASN A 160 11.34 -6.27 -2.98
CA ASN A 160 10.51 -5.07 -3.01
C ASN A 160 10.64 -4.25 -1.71
N ASN A 161 10.57 -4.93 -0.55
CA ASN A 161 10.76 -4.27 0.73
C ASN A 161 12.19 -3.74 0.88
N LEU A 162 13.20 -4.50 0.45
CA LEU A 162 14.58 -4.03 0.51
C LEU A 162 14.75 -2.72 -0.25
N TYR A 163 14.26 -2.63 -1.50
CA TYR A 163 14.23 -1.37 -2.24
C TYR A 163 13.47 -0.27 -1.48
N GLN A 164 12.22 -0.55 -1.07
CA GLN A 164 11.33 0.43 -0.46
C GLN A 164 11.93 1.08 0.79
N TYR A 165 12.65 0.32 1.62
CA TYR A 165 13.19 0.83 2.89
C TYR A 165 14.63 1.33 2.84
N THR A 166 15.35 1.10 1.73
CA THR A 166 16.80 1.41 1.64
C THR A 166 17.15 2.36 0.50
N ALA A 167 16.35 2.37 -0.57
CA ALA A 167 16.63 3.15 -1.77
C ALA A 167 15.50 4.12 -2.13
N SER A 168 14.32 4.01 -1.50
CA SER A 168 13.19 4.89 -1.76
C SER A 168 13.23 6.15 -0.88
N GLN A 169 13.30 7.31 -1.53
CA GLN A 169 13.44 8.59 -0.83
C GLN A 169 12.23 8.93 0.06
N ASP A 170 11.01 8.56 -0.34
CA ASP A 170 9.78 8.77 0.45
C ASP A 170 9.82 8.08 1.83
N VAL A 171 10.54 6.97 1.95
CA VAL A 171 10.73 6.26 3.24
C VAL A 171 11.97 6.77 3.97
N VAL A 172 13.09 6.95 3.27
CA VAL A 172 14.32 7.45 3.91
C VAL A 172 14.11 8.84 4.51
N GLN A 173 13.30 9.69 3.86
CA GLN A 173 12.93 11.00 4.38
C GLN A 173 12.17 10.90 5.73
N ARG A 174 11.28 9.90 5.88
CA ARG A 174 10.59 9.64 7.17
C ARG A 174 11.55 9.23 8.28
N TYR A 175 12.63 8.52 7.94
CA TYR A 175 13.68 8.26 8.93
C TYR A 175 14.26 9.57 9.41
N GLN A 176 14.67 10.48 8.52
CA GLN A 176 15.30 11.74 8.91
C GLN A 176 14.38 12.66 9.71
N ALA A 177 13.09 12.67 9.39
CA ALA A 177 12.10 13.54 10.04
C ALA A 177 11.81 13.22 11.52
N SER A 178 12.15 12.03 12.00
CA SER A 178 11.95 11.67 13.42
C SER A 178 13.05 12.21 14.33
N ASP A 179 12.75 12.57 15.57
CA ASP A 179 13.75 13.20 16.45
C ASP A 179 14.84 12.24 16.96
N SER A 180 14.57 10.93 16.98
CA SER A 180 15.50 9.94 17.54
C SER A 180 15.40 8.58 16.85
N LEU A 181 16.47 7.77 16.98
CA LEU A 181 16.46 6.37 16.56
C LEU A 181 15.32 5.58 17.19
N LYS A 182 15.00 5.86 18.46
CA LYS A 182 13.91 5.19 19.18
C LYS A 182 12.55 5.46 18.52
N GLU A 183 12.29 6.72 18.15
CA GLU A 183 11.05 7.08 17.45
C GLU A 183 11.00 6.52 16.03
N THR A 184 12.12 6.51 15.29
CA THR A 184 12.19 5.84 13.98
C THR A 184 11.86 4.35 14.10
N ASN A 185 12.45 3.66 15.08
CA ASN A 185 12.22 2.24 15.31
C ASN A 185 10.76 1.95 15.69
N LYS A 186 10.18 2.80 16.53
CA LYS A 186 8.76 2.72 16.89
C LYS A 186 7.88 2.88 15.65
N SER A 187 8.15 3.87 14.80
CA SER A 187 7.41 4.07 13.54
C SER A 187 7.48 2.85 12.62
N LEU A 188 8.64 2.21 12.49
CA LEU A 188 8.80 1.00 11.69
C LEU A 188 7.99 -0.18 12.25
N TRP A 189 8.00 -0.37 13.57
CA TRP A 189 7.19 -1.39 14.22
C TRP A 189 5.69 -1.12 14.08
N THR A 190 5.24 0.13 14.26
CA THR A 190 3.86 0.54 14.02
C THR A 190 3.44 0.22 12.59
N ASN A 191 4.27 0.54 11.60
CA ASN A 191 4.00 0.20 10.20
C ASN A 191 3.88 -1.32 9.98
N GLY A 192 4.76 -2.11 10.61
CA GLY A 192 4.69 -3.57 10.57
C GLY A 192 3.40 -4.14 11.16
N ILE A 193 2.96 -3.63 12.31
CA ILE A 193 1.71 -4.05 12.95
C ILE A 193 0.51 -3.67 12.09
N LEU A 194 0.48 -2.44 11.56
CA LEU A 194 -0.60 -2.00 10.66
C LEU A 194 -0.65 -2.83 9.37
N ALA A 195 0.50 -3.25 8.82
CA ALA A 195 0.53 -4.16 7.67
C ALA A 195 -0.09 -5.53 8.00
N LEU A 196 0.14 -6.07 9.21
CA LEU A 196 -0.47 -7.32 9.66
C LEU A 196 -1.98 -7.22 9.90
N ILE A 197 -2.50 -6.03 10.20
CA ILE A 197 -3.94 -5.78 10.38
C ILE A 197 -4.62 -5.51 9.03
N SER A 198 -4.03 -4.64 8.21
CA SER A 198 -4.60 -4.20 6.94
C SER A 198 -4.70 -5.32 5.91
N ALA A 199 -3.70 -6.20 5.81
CA ALA A 199 -3.73 -7.28 4.83
C ALA A 199 -4.94 -8.22 5.02
N PRO A 200 -5.16 -8.85 6.19
CA PRO A 200 -6.36 -9.66 6.43
C PRO A 200 -7.66 -8.88 6.23
N LEU A 201 -7.69 -7.59 6.59
CA LEU A 201 -8.87 -6.74 6.40
C LEU A 201 -9.22 -6.61 4.91
N PHE A 202 -8.27 -6.24 4.05
CA PHE A 202 -8.53 -6.07 2.62
C PHE A 202 -8.81 -7.38 1.88
N TYR A 203 -8.02 -8.43 2.13
CA TYR A 203 -8.28 -9.75 1.53
C TYR A 203 -9.61 -10.33 2.05
N GLY A 204 -9.90 -10.16 3.34
CA GLY A 204 -11.16 -10.56 3.95
C GLY A 204 -12.36 -9.81 3.37
N MET A 205 -12.23 -8.50 3.14
CA MET A 205 -13.26 -7.70 2.46
C MET A 205 -13.56 -8.24 1.05
N GLY A 206 -12.54 -8.61 0.28
CA GLY A 206 -12.74 -9.23 -1.04
C GLY A 206 -13.50 -10.56 -0.98
N THR A 207 -13.18 -11.41 0.00
CA THR A 207 -13.90 -12.67 0.25
C THR A 207 -15.35 -12.43 0.69
N MET A 208 -15.57 -11.45 1.56
CA MET A 208 -16.90 -11.04 2.01
C MET A 208 -17.75 -10.55 0.82
N LEU A 209 -17.21 -9.65 -0.01
CA LEU A 209 -17.92 -9.13 -1.19
C LEU A 209 -18.29 -10.26 -2.15
N TYR A 210 -17.41 -11.23 -2.34
CA TYR A 210 -17.74 -12.40 -3.14
C TYR A 210 -18.93 -13.18 -2.59
N SER A 211 -18.91 -13.49 -1.29
CA SER A 211 -20.02 -14.19 -0.62
C SER A 211 -21.33 -13.41 -0.75
N PHE A 212 -21.27 -12.07 -0.58
CA PHE A 212 -22.43 -11.20 -0.77
C PHE A 212 -23.06 -11.33 -2.17
N TYR A 213 -22.25 -11.28 -3.24
CA TYR A 213 -22.74 -11.45 -4.61
C TYR A 213 -23.05 -12.89 -5.01
N ALA A 214 -22.63 -13.88 -4.22
CA ALA A 214 -23.03 -15.27 -4.40
C ALA A 214 -24.42 -15.55 -3.85
N HIS A 215 -24.84 -14.83 -2.79
CA HIS A 215 -26.07 -15.13 -2.05
C HIS A 215 -27.19 -14.10 -2.17
N GLU A 216 -26.88 -12.80 -2.19
CA GLU A 216 -27.89 -11.75 -1.99
C GLU A 216 -28.12 -10.87 -3.23
N ALA A 217 -27.09 -10.65 -4.06
CA ALA A 217 -27.18 -9.76 -5.21
C ALA A 217 -26.57 -10.37 -6.48
N VAL A 218 -27.23 -10.21 -7.62
CA VAL A 218 -26.65 -10.54 -8.93
C VAL A 218 -25.79 -9.36 -9.39
N LEU A 219 -24.60 -9.64 -9.93
CA LEU A 219 -23.75 -8.61 -10.53
C LEU A 219 -24.53 -7.83 -11.62
N PRO A 220 -24.34 -6.51 -11.74
CA PRO A 220 -24.97 -5.71 -12.79
C PRO A 220 -24.65 -6.26 -14.19
N LYS A 221 -25.60 -6.19 -15.12
CA LYS A 221 -25.38 -6.58 -16.53
C LYS A 221 -24.26 -5.73 -17.12
N GLY A 222 -23.23 -6.39 -17.70
CA GLY A 222 -22.07 -5.71 -18.32
C GLY A 222 -20.90 -5.46 -17.37
N PHE A 223 -20.94 -5.95 -16.13
CA PHE A 223 -19.81 -5.87 -15.21
C PHE A 223 -18.66 -6.77 -15.70
N ASN A 224 -17.50 -6.17 -15.98
CA ASN A 224 -16.34 -6.91 -16.45
C ASN A 224 -15.72 -7.72 -15.29
N THR A 225 -15.88 -9.05 -15.31
CA THR A 225 -15.32 -9.98 -14.32
C THR A 225 -13.93 -10.50 -14.71
N SER A 226 -13.31 -9.91 -15.73
CA SER A 226 -12.00 -10.32 -16.29
C SER A 226 -10.85 -9.60 -15.60
#